data_AF-A0A5J4E7C5-F1
#
_entry.id   AF-A0A5J4E7C5-F1
#
_cell.length_a   1.000
_cell.length_b   1.000
_cell.length_c   1.000
_cell.angle_alpha   90.00
_cell.angle_beta   90.00
_cell.angle_gamma   90.00
#
_symmetry.space_group_name_H-M   'P 1'
#
loop_
_entity.id
_entity.type
_entity.pdbx_description
1 polymer ?
#
loop_
_entity_poly.entity_id
_entity_poly.type
_entity_poly.pdbx_seq_one_letter_code
_entity_poly.pdbx_strand_id
1 'polypeptide(L)' 'MSLLIPLAGLIDKDAELKRLQKNIEKIEAETKRIETKLGNENFVARAPAAVVNKESERLAEARSALASLQSQAERINSIS' A
#
# COMPACT_ATOMS: atom_id res chain seq x y z
N MET A 1 26.07 8.16 2.09
CA MET A 1 26.09 7.22 3.22
C MET A 1 25.42 5.94 2.74
N SER A 2 26.23 5.04 2.20
CA SER A 2 25.79 3.86 1.47
C SER A 2 25.54 2.74 2.47
N LEU A 3 24.27 2.35 2.63
CA LEU A 3 23.91 1.21 3.47
C LEU A 3 24.34 -0.08 2.73
N LEU A 4 25.55 -0.55 2.99
CA LEU A 4 25.96 -1.90 2.66
C LEU A 4 25.24 -2.86 3.61
N ILE A 5 24.20 -3.54 3.13
CA ILE A 5 23.74 -4.78 3.76
C ILE A 5 24.49 -5.91 3.04
N PRO A 6 25.40 -6.63 3.73
CA PRO A 6 26.19 -7.70 3.10
C PRO A 6 25.28 -8.83 2.64
N LEU A 7 25.23 -9.04 1.32
CA LEU A 7 24.57 -10.18 0.66
C LEU A 7 25.44 -11.44 0.78
N ALA A 8 25.62 -11.95 2.00
CA ALA A 8 26.32 -13.21 2.23
C ALA A 8 25.51 -14.11 3.18
N GLY A 9 24.62 -14.93 2.62
CA GLY A 9 24.16 -16.14 3.31
C GLY A 9 22.70 -16.53 3.12
N LEU A 10 21.76 -15.60 3.24
CA LEU A 10 20.33 -15.87 3.06
C LEU A 10 19.67 -14.59 2.55
N ILE A 11 18.92 -14.67 1.47
CA ILE A 11 17.75 -13.79 1.33
C ILE A 11 16.91 -14.15 2.54
N ASP A 12 16.92 -13.33 3.58
CA ASP A 12 16.01 -13.50 4.71
C ASP A 12 14.62 -13.13 4.19
N LYS A 13 14.03 -14.11 3.48
CA LYS A 13 12.70 -14.07 2.89
C LYS A 13 11.71 -13.58 3.94
N ASP A 14 11.89 -14.01 5.19
CA ASP A 14 11.05 -13.60 6.30
C ASP A 14 11.27 -12.13 6.68
N ALA A 15 12.51 -11.62 6.66
CA ALA A 15 12.77 -10.19 6.85
C ALA A 15 12.19 -9.31 5.73
N GLU A 16 12.33 -9.72 4.47
CA GLU A 16 11.79 -8.97 3.34
C GLU A 16 10.25 -9.03 3.29
N LEU A 17 9.65 -10.21 3.55
CA LEU A 17 8.21 -10.33 3.72
C LEU A 17 7.71 -9.47 4.87
N LYS A 18 8.39 -9.43 6.02
CA LYS A 18 8.05 -8.53 7.14
C LYS A 18 8.11 -7.06 6.74
N ARG A 19 9.09 -6.66 5.92
CA ARG A 19 9.21 -5.29 5.42
C ARG A 19 8.06 -4.94 4.48
N LEU A 20 7.73 -5.83 3.56
CA LEU A 20 6.60 -5.69 2.64
C LEU A 20 5.27 -5.65 3.40
N GLN A 21 5.04 -6.55 4.35
CA GLN A 21 3.85 -6.60 5.20
C GLN A 21 3.63 -5.26 5.91
N LYS A 22 4.67 -4.70 6.54
CA LYS A 22 4.58 -3.38 7.20
C LYS A 22 4.23 -2.25 6.24
N ASN A 23 4.70 -2.31 5.00
CA ASN A 23 4.37 -1.30 3.99
C ASN A 23 2.92 -1.47 3.49
N ILE A 24 2.49 -2.72 3.28
CA ILE A 24 1.11 -3.07 2.93
C ILE A 24 0.15 -2.55 4.01
N GLU A 25 0.40 -2.86 5.29
CA GLU A 25 -0.43 -2.41 6.41
C GLU A 25 -0.58 -0.87 6.48
N LYS A 26 0.52 -0.14 6.21
CA LYS A 26 0.48 1.33 6.18
C LYS A 26 -0.43 1.85 5.07
N ILE A 27 -0.27 1.32 3.86
CA ILE A 27 -1.06 1.74 2.69
C ILE A 27 -2.51 1.28 2.83
N GLU A 28 -2.76 0.10 3.39
CA GLU A 28 -4.10 -0.38 3.73
C GLU A 28 -4.81 0.55 4.71
N ALA A 29 -4.11 1.01 5.76
CA ALA A 29 -4.66 1.95 6.72
C ALA A 29 -4.99 3.31 6.07
N GLU A 30 -4.16 3.79 5.15
CA GLU A 30 -4.45 5.01 4.37
C GLU A 30 -5.65 4.81 3.44
N THR A 31 -5.67 3.71 2.71
CA THR A 31 -6.75 3.32 1.78
C THR A 31 -8.09 3.28 2.52
N LYS A 32 -8.17 2.59 3.66
CA LYS A 32 -9.38 2.53 4.49
C LYS A 32 -9.86 3.90 4.96
N ARG A 33 -8.94 4.80 5.31
CA ARG A 33 -9.31 6.17 5.72
C ARG A 33 -9.94 6.95 4.57
N ILE A 34 -9.39 6.83 3.36
CA ILE A 34 -9.92 7.50 2.17
C ILE A 34 -11.27 6.87 1.78
N GLU A 35 -11.38 5.54 1.80
CA GLU A 35 -12.64 4.83 1.56
C GLU A 35 -13.73 5.22 2.54
N THR A 36 -13.40 5.37 3.83
CA THR A 36 -14.37 5.80 4.84
C THR A 36 -14.89 7.21 4.55
N LYS A 37 -14.02 8.11 4.06
CA LYS A 37 -14.42 9.46 3.66
C LYS A 37 -15.29 9.45 2.40
N LEU A 38 -14.92 8.68 1.38
CA LEU A 38 -15.66 8.58 0.12
C LEU A 38 -16.95 7.77 0.24
N GLY A 39 -17.03 6.82 1.17
CA GLY A 39 -18.25 6.09 1.50
C GLY A 39 -19.22 6.89 2.37
N ASN A 40 -18.79 8.03 2.92
CA ASN A 40 -19.68 8.92 3.65
C ASN A 40 -20.47 9.77 2.65
N GLU A 41 -21.74 9.41 2.44
CA GLU A 41 -22.65 10.11 1.53
C GLU A 41 -22.75 11.61 1.83
N ASN A 42 -22.67 12.03 3.11
CA ASN A 42 -22.67 13.44 3.47
C ASN A 42 -21.40 14.16 2.98
N PHE A 43 -20.26 13.48 2.95
CA PHE A 43 -19.03 14.04 2.40
C PHE A 43 -19.13 14.14 0.88
N VAL A 44 -19.56 13.08 0.18
CA VAL A 44 -19.71 13.11 -1.29
C VAL A 44 -20.75 14.12 -1.76
N ALA A 45 -21.87 14.26 -1.02
CA ALA A 45 -22.94 15.18 -1.38
C ALA A 45 -22.59 16.66 -1.09
N ARG A 46 -21.70 16.93 -0.13
CA ARG A 46 -21.36 18.31 0.29
C ARG A 46 -19.98 18.77 -0.16
N ALA A 47 -19.06 17.85 -0.45
CA ALA A 47 -17.72 18.19 -0.88
C ALA A 47 -17.71 18.59 -2.36
N PRO A 48 -16.84 19.53 -2.77
CA PRO A 48 -16.65 19.86 -4.17
C PRO A 48 -16.23 18.62 -4.99
N ALA A 49 -16.77 18.47 -6.20
CA ALA A 49 -16.43 17.36 -7.09
C ALA A 49 -14.92 17.21 -7.32
N ALA A 50 -14.17 18.32 -7.36
CA ALA A 50 -12.71 18.30 -7.47
C ALA A 50 -12.02 17.62 -6.27
N VAL A 51 -12.56 17.76 -5.07
CA VAL A 51 -12.04 17.11 -3.85
C VAL A 51 -12.37 15.62 -3.87
N VAL A 52 -13.61 15.26 -4.21
CA VAL A 52 -14.06 13.86 -4.31
C VAL A 52 -13.28 13.10 -5.38
N ASN A 53 -13.05 13.72 -6.54
CA ASN A 53 -12.24 13.15 -7.62
C ASN A 53 -10.80 12.97 -7.18
N LYS A 54 -10.18 13.98 -6.56
CA LYS A 54 -8.79 13.89 -6.07
C LYS A 54 -8.61 12.80 -5.01
N GLU A 55 -9.54 12.68 -4.07
CA GLU A 55 -9.52 11.60 -3.08
C GLU A 55 -9.74 10.23 -3.74
N SER A 56 -10.59 10.14 -4.77
CA SER A 56 -10.82 8.90 -5.53
C SER A 56 -9.60 8.48 -6.35
N GLU A 57 -8.91 9.43 -6.99
CA GLU A 57 -7.65 9.20 -7.68
C GLU A 57 -6.58 8.71 -6.69
N ARG A 58 -6.44 9.39 -5.55
CA ARG A 58 -5.53 8.98 -4.48
C ARG A 58 -5.85 7.57 -3.97
N LEU A 59 -7.13 7.23 -3.84
CA LEU A 59 -7.55 5.88 -3.48
C LEU A 59 -7.12 4.84 -4.53
N ALA A 60 -7.30 5.15 -5.82
CA ALA A 60 -6.90 4.27 -6.91
C ALA A 60 -5.38 4.06 -6.94
N GLU A 61 -4.60 5.12 -6.77
CA GLU A 61 -3.13 5.05 -6.67
C GLU A 61 -2.68 4.20 -5.49
N ALA A 62 -3.26 4.42 -4.30
CA ALA A 62 -2.95 3.66 -3.10
C ALA A 62 -3.27 2.16 -3.28
N ARG A 63 -4.43 1.83 -3.87
CA ARG A 63 -4.81 0.45 -4.18
C ARG A 63 -3.87 -0.21 -5.20
N SER A 64 -3.44 0.54 -6.22
CA SER A 64 -2.48 0.05 -7.21
C SER A 64 -1.11 -0.26 -6.58
N ALA A 65 -0.60 0.64 -5.74
CA ALA A 65 0.64 0.44 -5.00
C ALA A 65 0.55 -0.77 -4.07
N LEU A 66 -0.57 -0.92 -3.35
CA LEU A 66 -0.85 -2.05 -2.48
C LEU A 66 -0.86 -3.37 -3.24
N ALA A 67 -1.55 -3.43 -4.38
CA ALA A 67 -1.58 -4.62 -5.23
C ALA A 67 -0.17 -5.00 -5.73
N SER A 68 0.65 -4.01 -6.10
CA SER A 68 2.04 -4.24 -6.50
C SER A 68 2.89 -4.82 -5.36
N LEU A 69 2.71 -4.32 -4.13
CA LEU A 69 3.44 -4.84 -2.96
C LEU A 69 2.98 -6.25 -2.58
N GLN A 70 1.67 -6.52 -2.64
CA GLN A 70 1.12 -7.86 -2.41
C GLN A 70 1.64 -8.85 -3.45
N SER A 71 1.64 -8.48 -4.74
CA SER A 71 2.21 -9.32 -5.81
C SER A 71 3.70 -9.58 -5.60
N GLN A 72 4.47 -8.60 -5.15
CA GLN A 72 5.88 -8.79 -4.79
C GLN A 72 6.06 -9.76 -3.61
N ALA A 73 5.23 -9.63 -2.57
CA ALA A 73 5.25 -10.52 -1.42
C ALA A 73 4.87 -11.96 -1.83
N GLU A 74 3.85 -12.14 -2.66
CA GLU A 74 3.44 -13.43 -3.21
C GLU A 74 4.55 -14.05 -4.05
N ARG A 75 5.23 -13.27 -4.91
CA ARG A 75 6.34 -13.76 -5.72
C ARG A 75 7.51 -14.25 -4.86
N ILE A 76 7.83 -13.51 -3.81
CA ILE A 76 8.84 -13.94 -2.82
C ILE A 76 8.36 -15.21 -2.11
N ASN A 77 7.07 -15.31 -1.82
CA ASN A 77 6.50 -16.50 -1.21
C ASN A 77 6.56 -17.73 -2.14
N SER A 78 6.33 -17.53 -3.44
CA SER A 78 6.33 -18.57 -4.47
C SER A 78 7.72 -19.04 -4.91
N ILE A 79 8.80 -18.31 -4.58
CA ILE A 79 10.19 -18.74 -4.84
C ILE A 79 10.63 -19.79 -3.79
N SER A 80 9.74 -20.72 -3.44
CA SER A 80 10.01 -21.84 -2.54
C SER A 80 10.34 -23.11 -3.30
#